data_AF-A0A941L3S3-F1
#
_entry.id   AF-A0A941L3S3-F1
#
_cell.length_a   1.000
_cell.length_b   1.000
_cell.length_c   1.000
_cell.angle_alpha   90.00
_cell.angle_beta   90.00
_cell.angle_gamma   90.00
#
_symmetry.space_group_name_H-M   'P 1'
#
loop_
_entity.id
_entity.type
_entity.pdbx_description
1 polymer ?
#
loop_
_entity_poly.entity_id
_entity_poly.type
_entity_poly.pdbx_seq_one_letter_code
_entity_poly.pdbx_strand_id
1 'polypeptide(L)'
;MSETGYRISIFDYLESMSDMKKQSEIGAVEAFCIWFDDLYWPCFDSSVYNDGVYEEGLEIFRSCFSKKELKAMSNYHDFIDSIVDQFDVERDWSEIQNDPNWKQLTEEAKIAVNAFN
;
A
#
# COMPACT_ATOMS: atom_id res chain seq x y z
N MET A 1 -1.05 -1.08 -17.54
CA MET A 1 0.32 -0.70 -17.13
C MET A 1 1.27 -1.85 -17.45
N SER A 2 2.54 -1.58 -17.76
CA SER A 2 3.56 -2.63 -17.88
C SER A 2 3.97 -3.15 -16.49
N GLU A 3 4.56 -4.35 -16.40
CA GLU A 3 5.06 -4.95 -15.15
C GLU A 3 5.97 -3.99 -14.35
N THR A 4 6.81 -3.22 -15.04
CA THR A 4 7.69 -2.20 -14.44
C THR A 4 6.90 -1.05 -13.79
N GLY A 5 5.70 -0.74 -14.28
CA GLY A 5 4.85 0.32 -13.74
C GLY A 5 4.27 -0.02 -12.36
N TYR A 6 3.88 -1.28 -12.13
CA TYR A 6 3.31 -1.71 -10.85
C TYR A 6 4.32 -1.68 -9.71
N ARG A 7 5.52 -2.24 -9.97
CA ARG A 7 6.58 -2.25 -8.98
C ARG A 7 6.98 -0.83 -8.58
N ILE A 8 7.03 0.10 -9.55
CA ILE A 8 7.33 1.52 -9.30
C ILE A 8 6.21 2.19 -8.51
N SER A 9 4.93 2.03 -8.89
CA SER A 9 3.79 2.64 -8.17
C SER A 9 3.78 2.27 -6.69
N ILE A 10 3.87 0.97 -6.41
CA ILE A 10 3.92 0.46 -5.04
C ILE A 10 5.14 0.98 -4.29
N PHE A 11 6.32 1.00 -4.93
CA PHE A 11 7.53 1.53 -4.33
C PHE A 11 7.39 3.02 -3.99
N ASP A 12 6.89 3.83 -4.91
CA ASP A 12 6.73 5.28 -4.74
C ASP A 12 5.71 5.58 -3.62
N TYR A 13 4.63 4.80 -3.52
CA TYR A 13 3.70 4.86 -2.40
C TYR A 13 4.40 4.56 -1.08
N LEU A 14 5.09 3.42 -0.98
CA LEU A 14 5.77 3.00 0.26
C LEU A 14 6.89 3.98 0.64
N GLU A 15 7.62 4.53 -0.34
CA GLU A 15 8.64 5.56 -0.11
C GLU A 15 8.01 6.84 0.45
N SER A 16 6.89 7.28 -0.11
CA SER A 16 6.15 8.45 0.38
C SER A 16 5.60 8.23 1.79
N MET A 17 5.09 7.03 2.07
CA MET A 17 4.64 6.62 3.40
C MET A 17 5.78 6.38 4.39
N SER A 18 7.03 6.31 3.95
CA SER A 18 8.18 6.09 4.85
C SER A 18 8.67 7.38 5.53
N ASP A 19 8.19 8.56 5.13
CA ASP A 19 8.63 9.85 5.65
C ASP A 19 7.47 10.75 6.09
N MET A 20 7.25 10.86 7.41
CA MET A 20 6.21 11.74 7.98
C MET A 20 6.30 13.21 7.55
N LYS A 21 7.47 13.69 7.09
CA LYS A 21 7.62 15.05 6.58
C LYS A 21 7.11 15.23 5.15
N LYS A 22 7.03 14.14 4.37
CA LYS A 22 6.53 14.13 2.99
C LYS A 22 5.05 13.77 2.88
N GLN A 23 4.47 13.18 3.93
CA GLN A 23 3.07 12.74 3.96
C GLN A 23 2.04 13.89 4.07
N SER A 24 2.45 15.16 4.13
CA SER A 24 1.57 16.30 4.48
C SER A 24 0.43 16.61 3.50
N GLU A 25 0.33 15.89 2.39
CA GLU A 25 -0.65 16.15 1.32
C GLU A 25 -1.73 15.08 1.22
N ILE A 26 -1.56 13.93 1.88
CA ILE A 26 -2.47 12.78 1.78
C ILE A 26 -3.00 12.48 3.19
N GLY A 27 -4.31 12.62 3.40
CA GLY A 27 -4.95 12.24 4.66
C GLY A 27 -4.93 10.73 4.89
N ALA A 28 -5.30 10.30 6.09
CA ALA A 28 -5.28 8.87 6.45
C ALA A 28 -6.20 8.02 5.55
N VAL A 29 -7.38 8.57 5.20
CA VAL A 29 -8.33 7.93 4.28
C VAL A 29 -7.69 7.73 2.93
N GLU A 30 -7.16 8.79 2.35
CA GLU A 30 -6.56 8.76 1.02
C GLU A 30 -5.36 7.80 0.99
N ALA A 31 -4.56 7.76 2.05
CA ALA A 31 -3.42 6.85 2.15
C ALA A 31 -3.84 5.37 2.13
N PHE A 32 -4.93 5.02 2.81
CA PHE A 32 -5.47 3.66 2.77
C PHE A 32 -6.12 3.36 1.42
N CYS A 33 -6.97 4.26 0.90
CA CYS A 33 -7.58 4.08 -0.40
C CYS A 33 -6.55 3.83 -1.50
N ILE A 34 -5.46 4.61 -1.56
CA ILE A 34 -4.39 4.41 -2.55
C ILE A 34 -3.73 3.04 -2.38
N TRP A 35 -3.45 2.58 -1.15
CA TRP A 35 -2.84 1.26 -0.93
C TRP A 35 -3.73 0.12 -1.40
N PHE A 36 -5.01 0.15 -1.01
CA PHE A 36 -5.97 -0.88 -1.42
C PHE A 36 -6.19 -0.83 -2.93
N ASP A 37 -6.34 0.37 -3.52
CA ASP A 37 -6.45 0.51 -4.97
C ASP A 37 -5.23 -0.10 -5.65
N ASP A 38 -4.00 0.26 -5.29
CA ASP A 38 -2.79 -0.30 -5.91
C ASP A 38 -2.65 -1.82 -5.73
N LEU A 39 -3.08 -2.37 -4.59
CA LEU A 39 -3.00 -3.82 -4.32
C LEU A 39 -4.03 -4.62 -5.13
N TYR A 40 -5.25 -4.10 -5.28
CA TYR A 40 -6.36 -4.79 -5.93
C TYR A 40 -6.57 -4.35 -7.39
N TRP A 41 -5.95 -3.26 -7.85
CA TRP A 41 -5.99 -2.77 -9.23
C TRP A 41 -5.74 -3.86 -10.29
N PRO A 42 -4.79 -4.80 -10.12
CA PRO A 42 -4.58 -5.89 -11.08
C PRO A 42 -5.82 -6.74 -11.35
N CYS A 43 -6.81 -6.69 -10.45
CA CYS A 43 -8.05 -7.46 -10.50
C CYS A 43 -9.25 -6.65 -11.04
N PHE A 44 -9.10 -5.34 -11.27
CA PHE A 44 -10.20 -4.41 -11.55
C PHE A 44 -10.36 -4.00 -13.03
N ASP A 45 -9.75 -4.69 -14.00
CA ASP A 45 -10.08 -4.45 -15.41
C ASP A 45 -11.53 -4.87 -15.70
N SER A 46 -12.42 -3.88 -15.60
CA SER A 46 -13.87 -3.95 -15.70
C SER A 46 -14.41 -4.53 -17.01
N SER A 47 -13.57 -4.77 -18.02
CA SER A 47 -13.99 -5.37 -19.28
C SER A 47 -14.15 -6.90 -19.22
N VAL A 48 -13.68 -7.57 -18.16
CA VAL A 48 -13.58 -9.04 -18.10
C VAL A 48 -13.83 -9.58 -16.68
N TYR A 49 -14.96 -9.29 -16.03
CA TYR A 49 -15.37 -10.04 -14.84
C TYR A 49 -15.85 -11.45 -15.24
N ASN A 50 -14.89 -12.30 -15.60
CA ASN A 50 -15.07 -13.72 -15.90
C ASN A 50 -14.28 -14.55 -14.87
N ASP A 51 -14.75 -15.76 -14.57
CA ASP A 51 -14.04 -16.70 -13.69
C ASP A 51 -12.57 -16.89 -14.15
N GLY A 52 -11.60 -16.68 -13.25
CA GLY A 52 -10.16 -16.86 -13.50
C GLY A 52 -9.34 -15.59 -13.74
N VAL A 53 -9.97 -14.44 -14.02
CA VAL A 53 -9.24 -13.17 -14.28
C VAL A 53 -8.60 -12.62 -13.01
N TYR A 54 -9.22 -12.84 -11.86
CA TYR A 54 -8.66 -12.47 -10.56
C TYR A 54 -7.35 -13.22 -10.29
N GLU A 55 -7.34 -14.54 -10.50
CA GLU A 55 -6.17 -15.39 -10.30
C GLU A 55 -5.03 -15.03 -11.28
N GLU A 56 -5.35 -14.78 -12.55
CA GLU A 56 -4.38 -14.35 -13.56
C GLU A 56 -3.79 -12.97 -13.23
N GLY A 57 -4.63 -12.01 -12.83
CA GLY A 57 -4.20 -10.68 -12.39
C GLY A 57 -3.29 -10.73 -11.17
N LEU A 58 -3.61 -11.59 -10.19
CA LEU A 58 -2.75 -11.83 -9.03
C LEU A 58 -1.43 -12.52 -9.40
N GLU A 59 -1.43 -13.44 -10.36
CA GLU A 59 -0.21 -14.11 -10.82
C GLU A 59 0.74 -13.12 -11.51
N ILE A 60 0.21 -12.27 -12.39
CA ILE A 60 0.95 -11.17 -13.04
C ILE A 60 1.43 -10.15 -12.01
N PHE A 61 0.59 -9.77 -11.05
CA PHE A 61 1.02 -8.88 -9.97
C PHE A 61 2.20 -9.48 -9.21
N ARG A 62 2.08 -10.74 -8.76
CA ARG A 62 3.15 -11.41 -8.01
C ARG A 62 4.43 -11.59 -8.82
N SER A 63 4.36 -11.75 -10.13
CA SER A 63 5.55 -11.88 -10.99
C SER A 63 6.37 -10.59 -11.05
N CYS A 64 5.76 -9.43 -10.79
CA CYS A 64 6.43 -8.13 -10.77
C CYS A 64 7.37 -7.93 -9.57
N PHE A 65 7.30 -8.80 -8.55
CA PHE A 65 8.02 -8.64 -7.29
C PHE A 65 8.79 -9.90 -6.90
N SER A 66 9.91 -9.70 -6.22
CA SER A 66 10.66 -10.75 -5.55
C SER A 66 9.91 -11.29 -4.34
N LYS A 67 10.30 -12.49 -3.90
CA LYS A 67 9.75 -13.10 -2.66
C LYS A 67 9.97 -12.22 -1.41
N LYS A 68 11.07 -11.46 -1.36
CA LYS A 68 11.40 -10.56 -0.25
C LYS A 68 10.43 -9.37 -0.22
N GLU A 69 10.20 -8.75 -1.37
CA GLU A 69 9.25 -7.64 -1.55
C GLU A 69 7.82 -8.09 -1.24
N LEU A 70 7.37 -9.22 -1.82
CA LEU A 70 6.04 -9.78 -1.54
C LEU A 70 5.81 -10.02 -0.04
N LYS A 71 6.81 -10.58 0.65
CA LYS A 71 6.71 -10.79 2.10
C LYS A 71 6.61 -9.48 2.87
N ALA A 72 7.40 -8.48 2.50
CA ALA A 72 7.38 -7.19 3.18
C ALA A 72 6.05 -6.45 2.94
N MET A 73 5.52 -6.49 1.72
CA MET A 73 4.19 -5.94 1.40
C MET A 73 3.07 -6.67 2.14
N SER A 74 3.15 -8.00 2.27
CA SER A 74 2.19 -8.77 3.06
C SER A 74 2.19 -8.31 4.52
N ASN A 75 3.35 -8.19 5.14
CA ASN A 75 3.45 -7.71 6.53
C ASN A 75 2.88 -6.29 6.69
N TYR A 76 3.17 -5.40 5.73
CA TYR A 76 2.64 -4.03 5.72
C TYR A 76 1.11 -4.00 5.56
N HIS A 77 0.57 -4.83 4.67
CA HIS A 77 -0.87 -4.99 4.49
C HIS A 77 -1.55 -5.55 5.75
N ASP A 78 -0.99 -6.59 6.36
CA ASP A 78 -1.51 -7.18 7.61
C ASP A 78 -1.53 -6.13 8.74
N PHE A 79 -0.53 -5.25 8.80
CA PHE A 79 -0.52 -4.15 9.74
C PHE A 79 -1.64 -3.14 9.47
N ILE A 80 -1.80 -2.70 8.22
CA ILE A 80 -2.90 -1.80 7.82
C ILE A 80 -4.26 -2.41 8.18
N ASP A 81 -4.50 -3.66 7.83
CA ASP A 81 -5.77 -4.35 8.11
C ASP A 81 -6.06 -4.39 9.63
N SER A 82 -5.02 -4.52 10.46
CA SER A 82 -5.17 -4.51 11.92
C SER A 82 -5.52 -3.14 12.53
N ILE A 83 -5.20 -2.04 11.83
CA ILE A 83 -5.38 -0.66 12.35
C ILE A 83 -6.45 0.14 11.62
N VAL A 84 -6.88 -0.26 10.42
CA VAL A 84 -7.73 0.57 9.54
C VAL A 84 -9.02 1.01 10.22
N ASP A 85 -9.68 0.12 10.96
CA ASP A 85 -10.91 0.42 11.71
C ASP A 85 -10.69 1.31 12.94
N GLN A 86 -9.43 1.52 13.35
CA GLN A 86 -9.05 2.35 14.49
C GLN A 86 -8.76 3.80 14.09
N PHE A 87 -8.64 4.09 12.78
CA PHE A 87 -8.41 5.43 12.29
C PHE A 87 -9.72 6.21 12.21
N ASP A 88 -9.84 7.24 13.04
CA ASP A 88 -10.90 8.22 12.89
C ASP A 88 -10.57 9.16 11.72
N VAL A 89 -11.46 9.16 10.74
CA VAL A 89 -11.32 9.83 9.45
C VAL A 89 -11.53 11.34 9.52
N GLU A 90 -12.07 11.85 10.63
CA GLU A 90 -12.37 13.28 10.82
C GLU A 90 -11.24 14.07 11.52
N ARG A 91 -10.10 13.43 11.83
CA ARG A 91 -9.02 14.08 12.59
C ARG A 91 -8.21 15.07 11.74
N ASP A 92 -7.85 16.19 12.36
CA ASP A 92 -6.90 17.14 11.79
C ASP A 92 -5.51 16.50 11.62
N TRP A 93 -4.77 16.94 10.59
CA TRP A 93 -3.47 16.38 10.23
C TRP A 93 -2.45 16.33 11.39
N SER A 94 -2.43 17.35 12.25
CA SER A 94 -1.53 17.39 13.40
C SER A 94 -1.85 16.31 14.45
N GLU A 95 -3.10 15.85 14.53
CA GLU A 95 -3.48 14.74 15.41
C GLU A 95 -3.05 13.41 14.81
N ILE A 96 -3.25 13.23 13.50
CA ILE A 96 -2.83 12.03 12.75
C ILE A 96 -1.32 11.81 12.87
N GLN A 97 -0.52 12.86 12.66
CA GLN A 97 0.94 12.79 12.80
C GLN A 97 1.41 12.36 14.19
N ASN A 98 0.59 12.57 15.22
CA ASN A 98 0.91 12.19 16.58
C ASN A 98 0.40 10.80 16.95
N ASP A 99 -0.48 10.20 16.14
CA ASP A 99 -1.06 8.89 16.37
C ASP A 99 0.02 7.78 16.39
N PRO A 100 0.06 6.94 17.44
CA PRO A 100 0.99 5.82 17.51
C PRO A 100 0.87 4.84 16.34
N ASN A 101 -0.35 4.58 15.86
CA ASN A 101 -0.58 3.69 14.72
C ASN A 101 -0.05 4.30 13.43
N TRP A 102 -0.15 5.62 13.26
CA TRP A 102 0.39 6.33 12.08
C TRP A 102 1.92 6.33 12.06
N LYS A 103 2.55 6.50 13.24
CA LYS A 103 4.00 6.39 13.38
C LYS A 103 4.48 4.97 13.08
N GLN A 104 3.78 3.95 13.60
CA GLN A 104 4.12 2.57 13.31
C GLN A 104 3.92 2.24 11.82
N LEU A 105 2.84 2.72 11.20
CA LEU A 105 2.61 2.59 9.76
C LEU A 105 3.80 3.13 8.94
N THR A 106 4.30 4.30 9.33
CA THR A 106 5.49 4.91 8.72
C THR A 106 6.74 4.02 8.88
N GLU A 107 6.93 3.38 10.03
CA GLU A 107 8.05 2.46 10.25
C GLU A 107 7.91 1.17 9.44
N GLU A 108 6.72 0.58 9.36
CA GLU A 108 6.45 -0.59 8.52
C GLU A 108 6.68 -0.27 7.03
N ALA A 109 6.32 0.94 6.58
CA ALA A 109 6.60 1.40 5.23
C ALA A 109 8.12 1.47 4.96
N LYS A 110 8.94 1.97 5.91
CA LYS A 110 10.41 1.96 5.79
C LYS A 110 10.97 0.54 5.67
N ILE A 111 10.44 -0.40 6.46
CA ILE A 111 10.83 -1.81 6.40
C ILE A 111 10.50 -2.38 5.02
N ALA A 112 9.33 -2.06 4.48
CA ALA A 112 8.91 -2.47 3.15
C ALA A 112 9.80 -1.87 2.06
N VAL A 113 10.10 -0.57 2.07
CA VAL A 113 11.03 0.10 1.13
C VAL A 113 12.40 -0.58 1.10
N ASN A 114 12.95 -0.95 2.27
CA ASN A 114 14.23 -1.66 2.37
C ASN A 114 14.21 -3.06 1.73
N ALA A 115 13.03 -3.62 1.44
CA ALA A 115 12.91 -4.86 0.70
C ALA A 115 13.13 -4.68 -0.81
N PHE A 116 12.87 -3.48 -1.35
CA PHE A 116 13.01 -3.12 -2.77
C PHE A 116 14.43 -2.72 -3.19
N ASN A 117 15.30 -2.45 -2.20
CA ASN A 117 16.74 -2.18 -2.34
C ASN A 117 17.58 -3.44 -2.07
#